data_AF-A0A382QGH4-F1
#
_entry.id   AF-A0A382QGH4-F1
#
_cell.length_a   1.000
_cell.length_b   1.000
_cell.length_c   1.000
_cell.angle_alpha   90.00
_cell.angle_beta   90.00
_cell.angle_gamma   90.00
#
_symmetry.space_group_name_H-M   'P 1'
#
loop_
_entity.id
_entity.type
_entity.pdbx_description
1 polymer ?
#
loop_
_entity_poly.entity_id
_entity_poly.type
_entity_poly.pdbx_seq_one_letter_code
_entity_poly.pdbx_strand_id
1 'polypeptide(L)'
;MSTSIASSEGIHNGIVVNLTKASKAIRSCISITEKKAKILLKKINVVLEGPEFLSTKFTKHKKINGSKIHKDDIDFLLKEAKKQLILNDKKQSIIHIFNHNYVVDGKAFDDEPIGVYADSLSHEMTFITIPKNNLKNINQAFIDCDIETERLILNSFALGVKLLNNKELEFGSILIDIG
;
A
#
# COMPACT_ATOMS: atom_id res chain seq x y z
N MET A 1 -7.88 18.50 16.58
CA MET A 1 -7.49 17.09 16.41
C MET A 1 -6.77 16.64 17.67
N SER A 2 -7.09 15.47 18.21
CA SER A 2 -6.36 14.89 19.35
C SER A 2 -5.10 14.20 18.85
N THR A 3 -3.93 14.63 19.30
CA THR A 3 -2.64 14.01 18.94
C THR A 3 -1.88 13.66 20.23
N SER A 4 -1.20 12.52 20.21
CA SER A 4 -0.18 12.15 21.19
C SER A 4 1.04 11.60 20.49
N ILE A 5 2.18 11.74 21.17
CA ILE A 5 3.47 11.20 20.75
C ILE A 5 3.99 10.40 21.95
N ALA A 6 4.57 9.24 21.69
CA ALA A 6 5.22 8.41 22.68
C ALA A 6 6.61 8.03 22.17
N SER A 7 7.56 7.78 23.08
CA SER A 7 8.86 7.25 22.70
C SER A 7 8.68 5.90 22.02
N SER A 8 9.34 5.71 20.88
CA SER A 8 9.36 4.42 20.19
C SER A 8 10.22 3.44 20.97
N GLU A 9 9.72 2.22 21.18
CA GLU A 9 10.47 1.13 21.77
C GLU A 9 10.22 -0.17 21.00
N GLY A 10 11.22 -1.04 20.92
CA GLY A 10 11.09 -2.34 20.25
C GLY A 10 11.00 -2.29 18.72
N ILE A 11 11.18 -1.10 18.13
CA ILE A 11 11.30 -0.88 16.69
C ILE A 11 12.70 -0.37 16.39
N HIS A 12 13.36 -0.97 15.40
CA HIS A 12 14.68 -0.57 14.93
C HIS A 12 14.69 -0.58 13.41
N ASN A 13 15.11 0.53 12.79
CA ASN A 13 15.11 0.72 11.33
C ASN A 13 13.77 0.35 10.68
N GLY A 14 12.65 0.77 11.28
CA GLY A 14 11.31 0.48 10.76
C GLY A 14 10.83 -0.97 10.96
N ILE A 15 11.63 -1.83 11.59
CA ILE A 15 11.31 -3.24 11.84
C ILE A 15 11.04 -3.45 13.32
N VAL A 16 9.98 -4.17 13.65
CA VAL A 16 9.71 -4.62 15.03
C VAL A 16 10.72 -5.71 15.40
N VAL A 17 11.67 -5.35 16.27
CA VAL A 17 12.71 -6.24 16.81
C VAL A 17 12.37 -6.77 18.20
N ASN A 18 11.45 -6.10 18.92
CA ASN A 18 10.91 -6.57 20.18
C ASN A 18 9.41 -6.25 20.24
N LEU A 19 8.59 -7.28 20.00
CA LEU A 19 7.14 -7.16 19.92
C LEU A 19 6.54 -6.61 21.22
N THR A 20 6.90 -7.16 22.37
CA THR A 20 6.36 -6.73 23.67
C THR A 20 6.61 -5.24 23.96
N LYS A 21 7.82 -4.76 23.66
CA LYS A 21 8.16 -3.34 23.83
C LYS A 21 7.37 -2.46 22.85
N ALA A 22 7.27 -2.88 21.59
CA ALA A 22 6.48 -2.17 20.57
C ALA A 22 5.00 -2.07 20.96
N SER A 23 4.37 -3.20 21.32
CA SER A 23 2.97 -3.24 21.76
C SER A 23 2.75 -2.35 22.99
N LYS A 24 3.67 -2.34 23.96
CA LYS A 24 3.57 -1.47 25.14
C LYS A 24 3.63 0.02 24.78
N ALA A 25 4.57 0.42 23.91
CA ALA A 25 4.69 1.80 23.45
C ALA A 25 3.46 2.25 22.67
N ILE A 26 2.95 1.40 21.76
CA ILE A 26 1.72 1.64 21.00
C ILE A 26 0.52 1.78 21.94
N ARG A 27 0.30 0.84 22.86
CA ARG A 27 -0.82 0.88 23.82
C ARG A 27 -0.80 2.15 24.66
N SER A 28 0.38 2.57 25.12
CA SER A 28 0.54 3.82 25.88
C SER A 28 0.09 5.03 25.06
N CYS A 29 0.52 5.13 23.79
CA CYS A 29 0.14 6.22 22.90
C CYS A 29 -1.37 6.23 22.61
N ILE A 30 -1.95 5.05 22.35
CA ILE A 30 -3.38 4.88 22.09
C ILE A 30 -4.22 5.31 23.29
N SER A 31 -3.89 4.85 24.50
CA SER A 31 -4.60 5.22 25.73
C SER A 31 -4.60 6.74 25.97
N ILE A 32 -3.48 7.42 25.69
CA ILE A 32 -3.40 8.89 25.82
C ILE A 32 -4.30 9.57 24.78
N THR A 33 -4.26 9.10 23.53
CA THR A 33 -5.11 9.65 22.46
C THR A 33 -6.59 9.45 22.75
N GLU A 34 -7.01 8.24 23.11
CA GLU A 34 -8.39 7.91 23.46
C GLU A 34 -8.92 8.79 24.60
N LYS A 35 -8.12 8.97 25.66
CA LYS A 35 -8.49 9.83 26.79
C LYS A 35 -8.67 11.29 26.38
N LYS A 36 -7.78 11.83 25.54
CA LYS A 36 -7.88 13.21 25.03
C LYS A 36 -9.08 13.39 24.11
N ALA A 37 -9.33 12.40 23.26
CA ALA A 37 -10.39 12.41 22.27
C ALA A 37 -11.77 12.07 22.84
N LYS A 38 -11.82 11.41 24.00
CA LYS A 38 -13.03 10.82 24.61
C LYS A 38 -13.71 9.80 23.68
N ILE A 39 -12.91 8.98 23.00
CA ILE A 39 -13.38 7.91 22.11
C ILE A 39 -12.66 6.60 22.43
N LEU A 40 -13.23 5.49 21.97
CA LEU A 40 -12.56 4.19 21.92
C LEU A 40 -12.21 3.87 20.47
N LEU A 41 -10.93 3.62 20.21
CA LEU A 41 -10.41 3.21 18.91
C LEU A 41 -10.57 1.70 18.77
N LYS A 42 -10.94 1.27 17.56
CA LYS A 42 -10.97 -0.16 17.19
C LYS A 42 -10.10 -0.46 15.99
N LYS A 43 -9.87 0.56 15.16
CA LYS A 43 -9.28 0.46 13.84
C LYS A 43 -8.31 1.60 13.60
N ILE A 44 -7.22 1.33 12.91
CA ILE A 44 -6.19 2.33 12.61
C ILE A 44 -5.57 2.11 11.22
N ASN A 45 -5.20 3.21 10.56
CA ASN A 45 -4.30 3.19 9.40
C ASN A 45 -2.89 3.45 9.90
N VAL A 46 -1.95 2.58 9.51
CA VAL A 46 -0.57 2.62 10.00
C VAL A 46 0.33 3.09 8.87
N VAL A 47 1.02 4.21 9.09
CA VAL A 47 2.10 4.66 8.22
C VAL A 47 3.40 4.07 8.72
N LEU A 48 4.17 3.43 7.85
CA LEU A 48 5.47 2.87 8.18
C LEU A 48 6.46 3.05 7.04
N GLU A 49 7.73 3.02 7.38
CA GLU A 49 8.84 2.87 6.42
C GLU A 49 9.68 1.69 6.88
N GLY A 50 10.22 0.94 5.93
CA GLY A 50 11.08 -0.20 6.24
C GLY A 50 12.06 -0.46 5.11
N PRO A 51 13.26 -1.00 5.40
CA PRO A 51 14.36 -1.06 4.43
C PRO A 51 14.12 -2.02 3.26
N GLU A 52 13.13 -2.91 3.36
CA GLU A 52 12.98 -4.08 2.48
C GLU A 52 11.69 -4.06 1.65
N PHE A 53 11.08 -2.89 1.40
CA PHE A 53 9.98 -2.84 0.44
C PHE A 53 10.50 -3.01 -1.00
N LEU A 54 9.71 -3.65 -1.85
CA LEU A 54 10.01 -3.83 -3.26
C LEU A 54 8.95 -3.15 -4.11
N SER A 55 9.39 -2.48 -5.18
CA SER A 55 8.51 -1.97 -6.23
C SER A 55 8.63 -2.88 -7.45
N THR A 56 7.51 -3.46 -7.88
CA THR A 56 7.46 -4.37 -9.04
C THR A 56 6.42 -3.89 -10.03
N LYS A 57 6.83 -3.55 -11.26
CA LYS A 57 5.92 -3.23 -12.36
C LYS A 57 5.56 -4.49 -13.14
N PHE A 58 4.28 -4.66 -13.45
CA PHE A 58 3.78 -5.68 -14.37
C PHE A 58 2.88 -5.08 -15.43
N THR A 59 2.96 -5.66 -16.62
CA THR A 59 1.98 -5.46 -17.69
C THR A 59 1.32 -6.79 -17.97
N LYS A 60 -0.01 -6.84 -17.92
CA LYS A 60 -0.81 -8.02 -18.28
C LYS A 60 -1.68 -7.70 -19.48
N HIS A 61 -1.88 -8.69 -20.35
CA HIS A 61 -2.62 -8.53 -21.60
C HIS A 61 -3.71 -9.59 -21.73
N LYS A 62 -4.85 -9.22 -22.32
CA LYS A 62 -5.99 -10.07 -22.67
C LYS A 62 -6.50 -9.69 -24.06
N LYS A 63 -6.81 -10.70 -24.88
CA LYS A 63 -7.53 -10.50 -26.13
C LYS A 63 -9.03 -10.32 -25.84
N ILE A 64 -9.62 -9.28 -26.42
CA ILE A 64 -11.04 -8.94 -26.29
C ILE A 64 -11.81 -9.33 -27.58
N ASN A 65 -11.12 -9.49 -28.71
CA ASN A 65 -11.67 -10.01 -29.98
C ASN A 65 -12.88 -9.20 -30.49
N GLY A 66 -12.72 -7.90 -30.67
CA GLY A 66 -13.76 -6.98 -31.12
C GLY A 66 -14.98 -6.87 -30.21
N SER A 67 -14.92 -7.36 -28.97
CA SER A 67 -16.01 -7.29 -27.98
C SER A 67 -15.89 -6.06 -27.07
N LYS A 68 -16.91 -5.81 -26.24
CA LYS A 68 -16.81 -4.78 -25.19
C LYS A 68 -15.94 -5.28 -24.04
N ILE A 69 -15.08 -4.41 -23.53
CA ILE A 69 -14.37 -4.63 -22.28
C ILE A 69 -15.36 -4.59 -21.12
N HIS A 70 -15.29 -5.61 -20.26
CA HIS A 70 -16.07 -5.72 -19.04
C HIS A 70 -15.17 -5.64 -17.81
N LYS A 71 -15.77 -5.37 -16.65
CA LYS A 71 -15.06 -5.35 -15.36
C LYS A 71 -14.29 -6.66 -15.11
N ASP A 72 -14.86 -7.79 -15.50
CA ASP A 72 -14.22 -9.11 -15.37
C ASP A 72 -12.92 -9.23 -16.18
N ASP A 73 -12.75 -8.47 -17.26
CA ASP A 73 -11.50 -8.42 -18.02
C ASP A 73 -10.40 -7.72 -17.22
N ILE A 74 -10.74 -6.61 -16.57
CA ILE A 74 -9.84 -5.84 -15.70
C ILE A 74 -9.47 -6.67 -14.46
N ASP A 75 -10.47 -7.25 -13.80
CA ASP A 75 -10.30 -8.08 -12.61
C ASP A 75 -9.45 -9.33 -12.92
N PHE A 76 -9.63 -9.93 -14.10
CA PHE A 76 -8.79 -11.03 -14.57
C PHE A 76 -7.31 -10.62 -14.68
N LEU A 77 -7.03 -9.48 -15.34
CA LEU A 77 -5.65 -8.99 -15.50
C LEU A 77 -4.99 -8.69 -14.14
N LEU A 78 -5.73 -8.05 -13.24
CA LEU A 78 -5.27 -7.76 -11.88
C LEU A 78 -4.98 -9.05 -11.10
N LYS A 79 -5.85 -10.06 -11.21
CA LYS A 79 -5.67 -11.37 -10.56
C LYS A 79 -4.44 -12.10 -11.08
N GLU A 80 -4.22 -12.09 -12.39
CA GLU A 80 -3.04 -12.70 -13.02
C GLU A 80 -1.74 -11.98 -12.62
N ALA A 81 -1.76 -10.66 -12.45
CA ALA A 81 -0.62 -9.90 -11.96
C ALA A 81 -0.30 -10.25 -10.49
N LYS A 82 -1.32 -10.23 -9.61
CA LYS A 82 -1.17 -10.63 -8.20
C LYS A 82 -0.64 -12.06 -8.06
N LYS A 83 -1.18 -12.99 -8.85
CA LYS A 83 -0.76 -14.39 -8.85
C LYS A 83 0.71 -14.54 -9.25
N GLN A 84 1.13 -13.88 -10.34
CA GLN A 84 2.54 -13.90 -10.75
C GLN A 84 3.46 -13.30 -9.68
N LEU A 85 3.07 -12.18 -9.06
CA LEU A 85 3.86 -11.55 -8.00
C LEU A 85 4.16 -12.52 -6.85
N ILE A 86 3.11 -13.19 -6.35
CA ILE A 86 3.22 -14.13 -5.22
C ILE A 86 4.04 -15.36 -5.61
N LEU A 87 3.99 -15.79 -6.88
CA LEU A 87 4.82 -16.88 -7.38
C LEU A 87 6.29 -16.49 -7.49
N ASN A 88 6.59 -15.26 -7.88
CA ASN A 88 7.95 -14.75 -7.98
C ASN A 88 8.63 -14.64 -6.59
N ASP A 89 7.89 -14.19 -5.57
CA ASP A 89 8.38 -14.19 -4.20
C ASP A 89 7.27 -14.48 -3.18
N LYS A 90 7.26 -15.71 -2.67
CA LYS A 90 6.29 -16.18 -1.67
C LYS A 90 6.49 -15.53 -0.29
N LYS A 91 7.61 -14.87 -0.03
CA LYS A 91 7.91 -14.21 1.25
C LYS A 91 7.39 -12.78 1.32
N GLN A 92 6.92 -12.23 0.21
CA GLN A 92 6.44 -10.85 0.10
C GLN A 92 4.91 -10.77 0.20
N SER A 93 4.41 -9.68 0.79
CA SER A 93 3.00 -9.33 0.86
C SER A 93 2.77 -7.98 0.22
N ILE A 94 1.71 -7.87 -0.59
CA ILE A 94 1.29 -6.62 -1.24
C ILE A 94 0.72 -5.67 -0.19
N ILE A 95 1.20 -4.43 -0.19
CA ILE A 95 0.62 -3.34 0.61
C ILE A 95 0.02 -2.23 -0.26
N HIS A 96 0.56 -1.99 -1.46
CA HIS A 96 -0.02 -1.04 -2.43
C HIS A 96 -0.10 -1.65 -3.81
N ILE A 97 -1.12 -1.22 -4.56
CA ILE A 97 -1.28 -1.49 -5.98
C ILE A 97 -1.64 -0.15 -6.62
N PHE A 98 -0.82 0.28 -7.57
CA PHE A 98 -1.04 1.48 -8.34
C PHE A 98 -1.36 1.08 -9.78
N ASN A 99 -2.54 1.48 -10.25
CA ASN A 99 -2.90 1.36 -11.65
C ASN A 99 -2.17 2.47 -12.41
N HIS A 100 -1.42 2.10 -13.43
CA HIS A 100 -0.62 3.06 -14.19
C HIS A 100 -1.31 3.44 -15.49
N ASN A 101 -1.60 2.45 -16.34
CA ASN A 101 -2.28 2.67 -17.61
C ASN A 101 -3.17 1.48 -17.97
N TYR A 102 -4.31 1.76 -18.58
CA TYR A 102 -5.00 0.80 -19.44
C TYR A 102 -4.57 1.07 -20.88
N VAL A 103 -4.23 0.02 -21.64
CA VAL A 103 -3.84 0.15 -23.05
C VAL A 103 -4.82 -0.66 -23.88
N VAL A 104 -5.65 0.03 -24.65
CA VAL A 104 -6.68 -0.56 -25.51
C VAL A 104 -6.27 -0.38 -26.96
N ASP A 105 -6.04 -1.49 -27.67
CA ASP A 105 -5.59 -1.49 -29.07
C ASP A 105 -4.40 -0.54 -29.34
N GLY A 106 -3.44 -0.55 -28.41
CA GLY A 106 -2.22 0.27 -28.48
C GLY A 106 -2.37 1.72 -28.02
N LYS A 107 -3.55 2.15 -27.57
CA LYS A 107 -3.81 3.50 -27.07
C LYS A 107 -3.96 3.51 -25.55
N ALA A 108 -3.31 4.45 -24.87
CA ALA A 108 -3.43 4.61 -23.42
C ALA A 108 -4.78 5.24 -23.03
N PHE A 109 -5.34 4.77 -21.93
CA PHE A 109 -6.54 5.23 -21.27
C PHE A 109 -6.21 5.48 -19.80
N ASP A 110 -6.56 6.68 -19.32
CA ASP A 110 -6.35 7.09 -17.93
C ASP A 110 -7.35 6.40 -16.99
N ASP A 111 -8.60 6.25 -17.43
CA ASP A 111 -9.69 5.61 -16.70
C ASP A 111 -9.93 4.17 -17.16
N GLU A 112 -10.67 3.41 -16.34
CA GLU A 112 -11.10 2.05 -16.69
C GLU A 112 -11.89 2.03 -18.02
N PRO A 113 -11.44 1.30 -19.06
CA PRO A 113 -12.06 1.33 -20.40
C PRO A 113 -13.32 0.43 -20.50
N ILE A 114 -14.12 0.35 -19.44
CA ILE A 114 -15.31 -0.50 -19.40
C ILE A 114 -16.33 -0.01 -20.45
N GLY A 115 -16.84 -0.95 -21.24
CA GLY A 115 -17.81 -0.70 -22.31
C GLY A 115 -17.19 -0.31 -23.65
N VAL A 116 -15.87 -0.11 -23.72
CA VAL A 116 -15.13 0.17 -24.96
C VAL A 116 -15.00 -1.12 -25.77
N TYR A 117 -15.28 -1.05 -27.06
CA TYR A 117 -15.00 -2.15 -28.00
C TYR A 117 -13.51 -2.20 -28.31
N ALA A 118 -12.91 -3.38 -28.22
CA ALA A 118 -11.48 -3.55 -28.45
C ALA A 118 -11.13 -4.94 -28.99
N ASP A 119 -10.00 -5.05 -29.66
CA ASP A 119 -9.37 -6.34 -29.98
C ASP A 119 -8.47 -6.84 -28.85
N SER A 120 -7.86 -5.90 -28.11
CA SER A 120 -6.87 -6.17 -27.07
C SER A 120 -6.94 -5.16 -25.92
N LEU A 121 -6.71 -5.65 -24.71
CA LEU A 121 -6.61 -4.88 -23.49
C LEU A 121 -5.32 -5.25 -22.77
N SER A 122 -4.50 -4.26 -22.42
CA SER A 122 -3.43 -4.41 -21.46
C SER A 122 -3.65 -3.54 -20.23
N HIS A 123 -3.16 -3.99 -19.08
CA HIS A 123 -3.19 -3.24 -17.84
C HIS A 123 -1.77 -3.20 -17.26
N GLU A 124 -1.24 -1.99 -17.12
CA GLU A 124 0.04 -1.72 -16.46
C GLU A 124 -0.20 -1.37 -14.99
N MET A 125 0.45 -2.09 -14.10
CA MET A 125 0.29 -1.96 -12.65
C MET A 125 1.65 -1.96 -11.97
N THR A 126 1.77 -1.18 -10.89
CA THR A 126 2.91 -1.22 -9.99
C THR A 126 2.47 -1.74 -8.64
N PHE A 127 3.15 -2.76 -8.15
CA PHE A 127 2.91 -3.36 -6.84
C PHE A 127 4.02 -2.94 -5.90
N ILE A 128 3.62 -2.53 -4.69
CA ILE A 128 4.56 -2.38 -3.59
C ILE A 128 4.35 -3.50 -2.58
N THR A 129 5.43 -4.20 -2.27
CA THR A 129 5.42 -5.32 -1.33
C THR A 129 6.38 -5.11 -0.17
N ILE A 130 6.10 -5.76 0.95
CA ILE A 130 7.02 -5.88 2.09
C ILE A 130 7.12 -7.34 2.56
N PRO A 131 8.18 -7.72 3.29
CA PRO A 131 8.29 -9.05 3.86
C PRO A 131 7.08 -9.41 4.73
N LYS A 132 6.52 -10.61 4.51
CA LYS A 132 5.35 -11.14 5.23
C LYS A 132 5.52 -11.12 6.75
N ASN A 133 6.71 -11.39 7.23
CA ASN A 133 6.98 -11.42 8.67
C ASN A 133 6.98 -10.00 9.27
N ASN A 134 7.49 -9.01 8.55
CA ASN A 134 7.42 -7.61 8.99
C ASN A 134 5.95 -7.17 9.09
N LEU A 135 5.15 -7.49 8.08
CA LEU A 135 3.70 -7.25 8.09
C LEU A 135 3.02 -7.91 9.30
N LYS A 136 3.30 -9.19 9.55
CA LYS A 136 2.76 -9.92 10.71
C LYS A 136 3.16 -9.28 12.03
N ASN A 137 4.42 -8.90 12.20
CA ASN A 137 4.91 -8.32 13.44
C ASN A 137 4.23 -6.96 13.74
N ILE A 138 4.06 -6.10 12.73
CA ILE A 138 3.39 -4.81 12.91
C ILE A 138 1.92 -5.05 13.27
N ASN A 139 1.22 -5.91 12.53
CA ASN A 139 -0.18 -6.21 12.84
C ASN A 139 -0.33 -6.83 14.23
N GLN A 140 0.56 -7.73 14.63
CA GLN A 140 0.53 -8.32 15.96
C GLN A 140 0.72 -7.26 17.04
N ALA A 141 1.59 -6.27 16.83
CA ALA A 141 1.79 -5.21 17.82
C ALA A 141 0.53 -4.37 18.08
N PHE A 142 -0.31 -4.17 17.05
CA PHE A 142 -1.61 -3.51 17.19
C PHE A 142 -2.69 -4.45 17.74
N ILE A 143 -2.70 -5.73 17.35
CA ILE A 143 -3.62 -6.74 17.89
C ILE A 143 -3.40 -6.92 19.40
N ASP A 144 -2.15 -6.94 19.84
CA ASP A 144 -1.77 -6.94 21.26
C ASP A 144 -2.24 -5.68 22.01
N CYS A 145 -2.76 -4.67 21.29
CA CYS A 145 -3.38 -3.45 21.80
C CYS A 145 -4.91 -3.44 21.66
N ASP A 146 -5.53 -4.53 21.20
CA ASP A 146 -6.96 -4.66 20.88
C ASP A 146 -7.40 -3.76 19.69
N ILE A 147 -6.48 -3.49 18.76
CA ILE A 147 -6.66 -2.60 17.62
C ILE A 147 -6.41 -3.35 16.31
N GLU A 148 -7.33 -3.19 15.36
CA GLU A 148 -7.22 -3.74 14.01
C GLU A 148 -6.52 -2.75 13.08
N THR A 149 -5.53 -3.22 12.33
CA THR A 149 -4.93 -2.44 11.24
C THR A 149 -5.80 -2.52 9.99
N GLU A 150 -6.37 -1.40 9.55
CA GLU A 150 -7.16 -1.34 8.30
C GLU A 150 -6.29 -1.27 7.06
N ARG A 151 -5.30 -0.38 7.08
CA ARG A 151 -4.39 -0.17 5.96
C ARG A 151 -2.98 0.08 6.47
N LEU A 152 -2.03 -0.36 5.65
CA LEU A 152 -0.62 -0.06 5.82
C LEU A 152 -0.21 0.84 4.67
N ILE A 153 0.40 1.96 5.01
CA ILE A 153 0.77 3.01 4.07
C ILE A 153 2.27 3.20 4.16
N LEU A 154 2.95 3.24 3.01
CA LEU A 154 4.37 3.58 3.02
C LEU A 154 4.52 5.06 3.32
N ASN A 155 5.45 5.38 4.22
CA ASN A 155 5.74 6.75 4.60
C ASN A 155 6.17 7.58 3.39
N SER A 156 7.08 7.05 2.57
CA SER A 156 7.49 7.65 1.29
C SER A 156 6.31 8.03 0.38
N PHE A 157 5.31 7.16 0.25
CA PHE A 157 4.09 7.47 -0.49
C PHE A 157 3.25 8.56 0.19
N ALA A 158 3.02 8.44 1.49
CA ALA A 158 2.24 9.42 2.25
C ALA A 158 2.87 10.82 2.22
N LEU A 159 4.20 10.90 2.32
CA LEU A 159 4.93 12.16 2.24
C LEU A 159 4.89 12.76 0.84
N GLY A 160 5.06 11.94 -0.20
CA GLY A 160 4.91 12.39 -1.59
C GLY A 160 3.55 13.05 -1.83
N VAL A 161 2.47 12.41 -1.39
CA VAL A 161 1.11 12.98 -1.49
C VAL A 161 0.94 14.26 -0.67
N LYS A 162 1.57 14.34 0.50
CA LYS A 162 1.44 15.49 1.40
C LYS A 162 2.21 16.72 0.94
N LEU A 163 3.40 16.50 0.37
CA LEU A 163 4.39 17.55 0.14
C LEU A 163 4.49 18.00 -1.31
N LEU A 164 4.18 17.11 -2.26
CA LEU A 164 4.35 17.40 -3.68
C LEU A 164 3.02 17.83 -4.32
N ASN A 165 3.07 18.84 -5.16
CA ASN A 165 1.95 19.23 -6.01
C ASN A 165 2.03 18.58 -7.40
N ASN A 166 0.95 18.63 -8.17
CA ASN A 166 0.87 17.98 -9.49
C ASN A 166 1.98 18.41 -10.46
N LYS A 167 2.40 19.68 -10.43
CA LYS A 167 3.48 20.14 -11.31
C LYS A 167 4.82 19.51 -10.93
N GLU A 168 5.13 19.44 -9.64
CA GLU A 168 6.36 18.78 -9.16
C GLU A 168 6.38 17.29 -9.52
N LEU A 169 5.23 16.62 -9.45
CA LEU A 169 5.07 15.23 -9.88
C LEU A 169 5.28 15.05 -11.39
N GLU A 170 4.72 15.96 -12.20
CA GLU A 170 4.84 15.92 -13.67
C GLU A 170 6.27 16.19 -14.17
N PHE A 171 6.96 17.18 -13.59
CA PHE A 171 8.35 17.47 -13.95
C PHE A 171 9.35 16.46 -13.39
N GLY A 172 8.93 15.69 -12.38
CA GLY A 172 9.78 14.81 -11.61
C GLY A 172 10.40 15.53 -10.41
N SER A 173 10.36 14.87 -9.26
CA SER A 173 10.84 15.40 -7.99
C SER A 173 11.52 14.31 -7.18
N ILE A 174 12.45 14.69 -6.30
CA ILE A 174 13.07 13.79 -5.32
C ILE A 174 12.72 14.30 -3.92
N LEU A 175 12.22 13.41 -3.07
CA LEU A 175 12.00 13.68 -1.66
C LEU A 175 13.10 12.98 -0.85
N ILE A 176 13.76 13.72 0.04
CA ILE A 176 14.74 13.21 0.99
C ILE A 176 14.18 13.39 2.40
N ASP A 177 13.86 12.28 3.06
CA ASP A 177 13.40 12.24 4.45
C ASP A 177 14.56 11.88 5.38
N ILE A 178 14.86 12.73 6.37
CA ILE A 178 15.99 12.58 7.30
C ILE A 178 15.45 12.45 8.73
N GLY A 179 14.87 11.28 9.03
CA GLY A 179 14.65 10.78 10.40
C GLY A 179 13.67 11.56 11.27
#